data_AF-A0A401YHF4-F1
#
_entry.id   AF-A0A401YHF4-F1
#
_cell.length_a   1.000
_cell.length_b   1.000
_cell.length_c   1.000
_cell.angle_alpha   90.00
_cell.angle_beta   90.00
_cell.angle_gamma   90.00
#
_symmetry.space_group_name_H-M   'P 1'
#
loop_
_entity.id
_entity.type
_entity.pdbx_description
1 polymer ?
#
loop_
_entity_poly.entity_id
_entity_poly.type
_entity_poly.pdbx_seq_one_letter_code
_entity_poly.pdbx_strand_id
1 'polypeptide(L)'
;MAARKTAKQWNEGMTGVSRPAAGSPVVERCTVDGCGQAATAGRSPRGWVRTAVSESTEPARVWCCGRCAAVGIALAELRMVRP
;
A
#
# COMPACT_ATOMS: atom_id res chain seq x y z
N MET A 1 27.72 4.55 31.14
CA MET A 1 26.42 5.07 30.68
C MET A 1 26.65 6.33 29.82
N ALA A 2 26.74 6.23 28.49
CA ALA A 2 27.10 7.39 27.64
C ALA A 2 26.35 7.46 26.29
N ALA A 3 25.19 6.80 26.14
CA ALA A 3 24.43 6.81 24.88
C ALA A 3 23.31 7.88 24.83
N ARG A 4 23.14 8.72 25.86
CA ARG A 4 21.96 9.60 26.01
C ARG A 4 22.09 11.00 25.39
N LYS A 5 23.28 11.42 24.92
CA LYS A 5 23.50 12.81 24.44
C LYS A 5 23.39 12.99 22.91
N THR A 6 23.59 11.95 22.11
CA THR A 6 23.59 12.04 20.64
C THR A 6 22.19 12.04 20.03
N ALA A 7 21.21 11.43 20.68
CA ALA A 7 19.84 11.31 20.15
C ALA A 7 19.06 12.64 20.06
N LYS A 8 19.61 13.77 20.55
CA LYS A 8 18.95 15.09 20.50
C LYS A 8 19.58 16.09 19.53
N GLN A 9 20.77 15.79 19.01
CA GLN A 9 21.51 16.74 18.18
C GLN A 9 21.05 16.71 16.72
N TRP A 10 20.62 15.55 16.23
CA TRP A 10 20.18 15.35 14.85
C TRP A 10 18.80 15.96 14.53
N ASN A 11 17.97 16.23 15.54
CA ASN A 11 16.64 16.81 15.38
C ASN A 11 16.47 18.18 16.03
N GLU A 12 17.57 18.82 16.47
CA GLU A 12 17.55 20.16 17.10
C GLU A 12 16.56 20.29 18.28
N GLY A 13 16.28 19.19 18.98
CA GLY A 13 15.30 19.19 20.07
C GLY A 13 13.83 19.22 19.62
N MET A 14 13.53 19.05 18.33
CA MET A 14 12.15 18.86 17.86
C MET A 14 11.52 17.62 18.51
N THR A 15 10.37 17.84 19.14
CA THR A 15 9.52 16.79 19.70
C THR A 15 8.25 16.68 18.86
N GLY A 16 7.80 15.45 18.60
CA GLY A 16 6.67 15.19 17.73
C GLY A 16 6.27 13.72 17.80
N VAL A 17 5.23 13.36 17.05
CA VAL A 17 4.79 11.96 16.96
C VAL A 17 5.94 11.13 16.40
N SER A 18 6.43 10.17 17.21
CA SER A 18 7.45 9.23 16.78
C SER A 18 7.02 8.51 15.51
N ARG A 19 7.98 8.14 14.66
CA ARG A 19 7.73 7.31 13.48
C ARG A 19 6.86 6.10 13.89
N PRO A 20 5.85 5.73 13.09
CA PRO A 20 5.10 4.50 13.31
C PRO A 20 6.05 3.31 13.45
N ALA A 21 5.67 2.32 14.27
CA ALA A 21 6.44 1.11 14.46
C ALA A 21 6.75 0.45 13.10
N ALA A 22 7.91 -0.20 12.99
CA ALA A 22 8.23 -0.97 11.81
C ALA A 22 7.12 -2.00 11.51
N GLY A 23 6.71 -2.10 10.24
CA GLY A 23 5.61 -2.97 9.83
C GLY A 23 4.20 -2.41 10.06
N SER A 24 4.08 -1.14 10.51
CA SER A 24 2.77 -0.48 10.57
C SER A 24 2.10 -0.44 9.19
N PRO A 25 0.80 -0.78 9.09
CA PRO A 25 0.10 -0.73 7.82
C PRO A 25 0.08 0.71 7.28
N VAL A 26 0.52 0.87 6.03
CA VAL A 26 0.55 2.17 5.33
C VAL A 26 -0.86 2.60 4.88
N VAL A 27 -1.75 1.62 4.72
CA VAL A 27 -3.13 1.79 4.29
C VAL A 27 -4.04 0.93 5.16
N GLU A 28 -5.19 1.47 5.54
CA GLU A 28 -6.25 0.67 6.15
C GLU A 28 -6.71 -0.42 5.18
N ARG A 29 -6.93 -1.62 5.72
CA ARG A 29 -7.40 -2.74 4.92
C ARG A 29 -8.85 -2.53 4.53
N CYS A 30 -9.14 -2.59 3.23
CA CYS A 30 -10.53 -2.61 2.75
C CYS A 30 -11.24 -3.86 3.28
N THR A 31 -12.42 -3.68 3.85
CA THR A 31 -13.27 -4.76 4.39
C THR A 31 -14.34 -5.24 3.42
N VAL A 32 -14.43 -4.64 2.22
CA VAL A 32 -15.40 -5.05 1.20
C VAL A 32 -15.01 -6.39 0.61
N ASP A 33 -15.90 -7.37 0.75
CA ASP A 33 -15.69 -8.73 0.26
C ASP A 33 -15.35 -8.76 -1.23
N GLY A 34 -14.25 -9.43 -1.56
CA GLY A 34 -13.77 -9.57 -2.94
C GLY A 34 -12.99 -8.37 -3.48
N CYS A 35 -12.84 -7.26 -2.73
CA CYS A 35 -12.00 -6.14 -3.17
C CYS A 35 -10.54 -6.57 -3.29
N GLY A 36 -9.93 -6.31 -4.45
CA GLY A 36 -8.55 -6.67 -4.75
C GLY A 36 -8.35 -8.14 -5.17
N GLN A 37 -9.41 -8.90 -5.41
CA GLN A 37 -9.28 -10.24 -5.99
C GLN A 37 -8.78 -10.19 -7.44
N ALA A 38 -8.18 -11.29 -7.90
CA ALA A 38 -7.81 -11.43 -9.30
C ALA A 38 -9.04 -11.33 -10.20
N ALA A 39 -8.93 -10.56 -11.27
CA ALA A 39 -9.95 -10.43 -12.29
C ALA A 39 -10.00 -11.74 -13.08
N THR A 40 -11.06 -12.52 -12.89
CA THR A 40 -11.34 -13.70 -13.70
C THR A 40 -11.98 -13.28 -15.03
N ALA A 41 -12.16 -14.23 -15.97
CA ALA A 41 -12.88 -13.99 -17.22
C ALA A 41 -14.37 -13.64 -17.01
N GLY A 42 -14.89 -13.82 -15.79
CA GLY A 42 -16.24 -13.43 -15.41
C GLY A 42 -16.43 -11.91 -15.34
N ARG A 43 -17.69 -11.49 -15.33
CA ARG A 43 -18.05 -10.07 -15.20
C ARG A 43 -17.80 -9.60 -13.76
N SER A 44 -17.05 -8.51 -13.60
CA SER A 44 -16.87 -7.83 -12.32
C SER A 44 -18.20 -7.27 -11.79
N PRO A 45 -18.39 -7.14 -10.46
CA PRO A 45 -19.58 -6.51 -9.93
C PRO A 45 -19.78 -5.10 -10.51
N ARG A 46 -21.04 -4.66 -10.66
CA ARG A 46 -21.34 -3.33 -11.22
C ARG A 46 -20.70 -2.23 -10.36
N GLY A 47 -20.10 -1.25 -11.01
CA GLY A 47 -19.44 -0.11 -10.34
C GLY A 47 -18.02 -0.39 -9.86
N TRP A 48 -17.50 -1.60 -10.06
CA TRP A 48 -16.14 -1.95 -9.68
C TRP A 48 -15.14 -1.59 -10.78
N VAL A 49 -13.92 -1.27 -10.35
CA VAL A 49 -12.83 -0.86 -11.22
C VAL A 49 -11.91 -2.05 -11.47
N ARG A 50 -11.68 -2.41 -12.73
CA ARG A 50 -10.67 -3.40 -13.11
C ARG A 50 -9.37 -2.68 -13.44
N THR A 51 -8.25 -3.16 -12.89
CA THR A 51 -6.91 -2.62 -13.16
C THR A 51 -5.97 -3.71 -13.64
N ALA A 52 -5.12 -3.38 -14.59
CA ALA A 52 -3.96 -4.16 -14.99
C ALA A 52 -2.79 -3.19 -15.15
N VAL A 53 -1.62 -3.53 -14.61
CA VAL A 53 -0.41 -2.73 -14.73
C VAL A 53 0.45 -3.38 -15.81
N SER A 54 0.76 -2.63 -16.85
CA SER A 54 1.62 -3.11 -17.94
C SER A 54 2.95 -3.59 -17.41
N GLU A 55 3.46 -4.70 -17.94
CA GLU A 55 4.75 -5.31 -17.56
C GLU A 55 4.83 -5.81 -16.11
N SER A 56 3.74 -5.72 -15.33
CA SER A 56 3.66 -6.34 -14.02
C SER A 56 3.42 -7.84 -14.13
N THR A 57 4.06 -8.60 -13.25
CA THR A 57 3.77 -10.04 -13.07
C THR A 57 2.50 -10.27 -12.25
N GLU A 58 1.91 -9.21 -11.67
CA GLU A 58 0.63 -9.32 -10.99
C GLU A 58 -0.51 -9.51 -11.99
N PRO A 59 -1.47 -10.43 -11.73
CA PRO A 59 -2.65 -10.54 -12.54
C PRO A 59 -3.48 -9.25 -12.44
N ALA A 60 -4.29 -8.99 -13.46
CA ALA A 60 -5.31 -7.95 -13.38
C ALA A 60 -6.20 -8.20 -12.15
N ARG A 61 -6.63 -7.13 -11.47
CA ARG A 61 -7.46 -7.18 -10.25
C ARG A 61 -8.71 -6.32 -10.37
N VAL A 62 -9.70 -6.56 -9.52
CA VAL A 62 -10.94 -5.77 -9.43
C VAL A 62 -11.09 -5.11 -8.06
N TRP A 63 -11.63 -3.89 -8.03
CA TRP A 63 -11.68 -3.06 -6.83
C TRP A 63 -13.05 -2.43 -6.64
N CYS A 64 -13.49 -2.33 -5.38
CA CYS A 64 -14.80 -1.77 -5.06
C CYS A 64 -14.91 -0.26 -5.34
N CYS A 65 -13.79 0.47 -5.37
CA CYS A 65 -13.74 1.91 -5.61
C CYS A 65 -12.38 2.36 -6.14
N GLY A 66 -12.31 3.61 -6.63
CA GLY A 66 -11.09 4.21 -7.19
C GLY A 66 -9.93 4.31 -6.19
N ARG A 67 -10.19 4.56 -4.90
CA ARG A 67 -9.14 4.61 -3.87
C ARG A 67 -8.43 3.26 -3.73
N CYS A 68 -9.18 2.16 -3.65
CA CYS A 68 -8.60 0.83 -3.55
C CYS A 68 -7.84 0.46 -4.84
N ALA A 69 -8.36 0.87 -6.00
CA ALA A 69 -7.69 0.67 -7.28
C ALA A 69 -6.33 1.40 -7.34
N ALA A 70 -6.26 2.65 -6.90
CA ALA A 70 -5.02 3.42 -6.87
C ALA A 70 -3.96 2.80 -5.95
N VAL A 71 -4.36 2.36 -4.75
CA VAL A 71 -3.46 1.63 -3.84
C VAL A 71 -2.98 0.33 -4.46
N GLY A 72 -3.87 -0.42 -5.11
CA GLY A 72 -3.55 -1.66 -5.80
C GLY A 72 -2.54 -1.48 -6.94
N ILE A 73 -2.72 -0.45 -7.77
CA ILE A 73 -1.78 -0.10 -8.85
C ILE A 73 -0.41 0.23 -8.27
N ALA A 74 -0.35 1.11 -7.26
CA ALA A 74 0.93 1.48 -6.63
C ALA A 74 1.67 0.27 -6.06
N LEU A 75 0.96 -0.68 -5.42
CA LEU A 75 1.57 -1.91 -4.92
C LEU A 75 2.08 -2.82 -6.04
N ALA A 76 1.32 -2.94 -7.13
CA ALA A 76 1.73 -3.72 -8.30
C ALA A 76 2.98 -3.13 -8.96
N GLU A 77 3.09 -1.79 -9.03
CA GLU A 77 4.27 -1.08 -9.53
C GLU A 77 5.49 -1.29 -8.63
N LEU A 78 5.34 -1.13 -7.32
CA LEU A 78 6.45 -1.31 -6.36
C LEU A 78 6.99 -2.74 -6.35
N ARG A 79 6.14 -3.74 -6.63
CA ARG A 79 6.54 -5.15 -6.70
C ARG A 79 7.33 -5.50 -7.96
N MET A 80 7.29 -4.66 -9.00
CA MET A 80 8.15 -4.83 -10.18
C MET A 80 9.63 -4.56 -9.88
N VAL A 81 9.93 -3.77 -8.84
CA VAL A 81 11.29 -3.29 -8.51
C VAL A 81 12.06 -4.26 -7.60
N ARG A 82 11.51 -5.45 -7.30
CA ARG A 82 12.18 -6.41 -6.42
C ARG A 82 12.87 -7.53 -7.23
N PRO A 83 14.21 -7.47 -7.42
CA PRO A 83 14.98 -8.61 -7.92
C PRO A 83 15.02 -9.76 -6.91
#